data_AF-A0A4Y7ZG04-F1
#
_entry.id   AF-A0A4Y7ZG04-F1
#
_cell.length_a   1.000
_cell.length_b   1.000
_cell.length_c   1.000
_cell.angle_alpha   90.00
_cell.angle_beta   90.00
_cell.angle_gamma   90.00
#
_symmetry.space_group_name_H-M   'P 1'
#
loop_
_entity.id
_entity.type
_entity.pdbx_description
1 polymer ?
#
loop_
_entity_poly.entity_id
_entity_poly.type
_entity_poly.pdbx_seq_one_letter_code
_entity_poly.pdbx_strand_id
1 'polypeptide(L)' 'MNIIGKKVRELRKEKGLTQSELTAKCNLIGFDISRSTLAKIEAQVRQVLDIEVSYLAKALDIKEGELF' A
#
# COMPACT_ATOMS: atom_id res chain seq x y z
N MET A 1 4.29 12.11 -8.34
CA MET A 1 5.23 10.99 -8.54
C MET A 1 5.03 10.00 -7.40
N ASN A 2 5.09 8.68 -7.63
CA ASN A 2 4.97 7.69 -6.54
C ASN A 2 6.34 7.39 -5.95
N ILE A 3 6.59 7.86 -4.72
CA ILE A 3 7.85 7.64 -4.00
C ILE A 3 7.76 6.51 -2.96
N ILE A 4 6.55 6.16 -2.50
CA ILE A 4 6.34 5.20 -1.42
C ILE A 4 6.25 3.73 -1.88
N GLY A 5 6.08 3.47 -3.18
CA GLY A 5 5.76 2.14 -3.71
C GLY A 5 6.75 1.04 -3.32
N LYS A 6 8.05 1.33 -3.32
CA LYS A 6 9.09 0.39 -2.86
C LYS A 6 8.91 0.05 -1.38
N LYS A 7 8.71 1.08 -0.54
CA LYS A 7 8.56 0.93 0.91
C LYS A 7 7.30 0.17 1.28
N VAL A 8 6.18 0.40 0.59
CA VAL A 8 4.95 -0.40 0.71
C VAL A 8 5.23 -1.88 0.46
N ARG A 9 5.98 -2.22 -0.60
CA ARG A 9 6.34 -3.61 -0.93
C ARG A 9 7.22 -4.26 0.13
N GLU A 10 8.20 -3.52 0.65
CA GLU A 10 9.10 -3.98 1.72
C GLU A 10 8.33 -4.29 2.99
N LEU A 11 7.58 -3.31 3.51
CA LEU A 11 6.80 -3.45 4.74
C LEU A 11 5.73 -4.55 4.62
N ARG A 12 5.10 -4.69 3.44
CA ARG A 12 4.17 -5.79 3.18
C ARG A 12 4.87 -7.15 3.35
N LYS A 13 6.05 -7.31 2.77
CA LYS A 13 6.83 -8.56 2.85
C LYS A 13 7.36 -8.82 4.25
N GLU A 14 7.81 -7.80 4.96
CA GLU A 14 8.23 -7.90 6.36
C GLU A 14 7.10 -8.41 7.26
N LYS A 15 5.86 -8.00 6.96
CA LYS A 15 4.64 -8.48 7.63
C LYS A 15 4.15 -9.84 7.10
N GLY A 16 4.87 -10.50 6.19
CA GLY A 16 4.51 -11.79 5.62
C GLY A 16 3.26 -11.78 4.73
N LEU A 17 2.79 -10.60 4.31
CA LEU A 17 1.55 -10.47 3.56
C LEU A 17 1.79 -10.67 2.06
N THR A 18 0.90 -11.40 1.40
CA THR A 18 0.74 -11.40 -0.05
C THR A 18 0.09 -10.10 -0.53
N GLN A 19 0.20 -9.80 -1.83
CA GLN A 19 -0.49 -8.64 -2.40
C GLN A 19 -2.01 -8.76 -2.25
N SER A 20 -2.58 -9.96 -2.36
CA SER A 20 -4.02 -10.17 -2.18
C SER A 20 -4.45 -9.89 -0.74
N GLU A 21 -3.65 -10.25 0.26
CA GLU A 21 -3.96 -10.00 1.67
C GLU A 21 -3.88 -8.51 2.03
N LEU A 22 -2.85 -7.79 1.55
CA LEU A 22 -2.80 -6.34 1.75
C LEU A 22 -3.95 -5.63 1.02
N THR A 23 -4.32 -6.12 -0.18
CA THR A 23 -5.48 -5.63 -0.90
C THR A 23 -6.76 -5.82 -0.09
N ALA A 24 -6.98 -7.01 0.47
CA ALA A 24 -8.13 -7.27 1.33
C ALA A 24 -8.16 -6.35 2.56
N LYS A 25 -7.00 -6.11 3.20
CA LYS A 25 -6.88 -5.16 4.31
C LYS A 25 -7.24 -3.73 3.89
N CYS A 26 -6.80 -3.27 2.72
CA CYS A 26 -7.18 -1.96 2.17
C CYS A 26 -8.70 -1.87 1.97
N ASN A 27 -9.31 -2.90 1.38
CA ASN A 27 -10.74 -2.93 1.10
C ASN A 27 -11.57 -2.91 2.40
N LEU A 28 -11.13 -3.61 3.45
CA LEU A 28 -11.80 -3.62 4.76
C LEU A 28 -11.85 -2.26 5.45
N ILE A 29 -10.91 -1.36 5.16
CA ILE A 29 -10.87 0.00 5.71
C ILE A 29 -11.43 1.06 4.74
N GLY A 30 -12.10 0.62 3.66
CA GLY A 30 -12.75 1.50 2.69
C GLY A 30 -11.84 1.98 1.55
N PHE A 31 -10.62 1.46 1.43
CA PHE A 31 -9.75 1.74 0.28
C PHE A 31 -9.91 0.64 -0.77
N ASP A 32 -10.92 0.79 -1.63
CA ASP A 32 -11.26 -0.18 -2.67
C ASP A 32 -10.21 -0.19 -3.78
N ILE A 33 -9.29 -1.16 -3.72
CA ILE A 33 -8.28 -1.40 -4.74
C ILE A 33 -8.27 -2.86 -5.18
N SER A 34 -7.85 -3.09 -6.42
CA SER A 34 -7.55 -4.43 -6.90
C SER A 34 -6.12 -4.84 -6.56
N ARG A 35 -5.83 -6.15 -6.57
CA ARG A 35 -4.45 -6.66 -6.46
C ARG A 35 -3.54 -6.07 -7.54
N SER A 36 -4.08 -5.84 -8.75
CA SER A 36 -3.33 -5.23 -9.85
C SER A 36 -3.03 -3.74 -9.60
N THR A 37 -3.95 -3.02 -8.95
CA THR A 37 -3.75 -1.63 -8.51
C THR A 37 -2.62 -1.59 -7.49
N LEU A 38 -2.65 -2.44 -6.47
CA LEU A 38 -1.58 -2.56 -5.48
C LEU A 38 -0.24 -2.90 -6.15
N ALA A 39 -0.21 -3.83 -7.11
CA ALA A 39 1.01 -4.18 -7.82
C ALA A 39 1.60 -3.00 -8.61
N LYS A 40 0.76 -2.15 -9.22
CA LYS A 40 1.20 -0.93 -9.91
C LYS A 40 1.73 0.13 -8.93
N ILE A 41 1.14 0.22 -7.72
CA ILE A 41 1.66 1.08 -6.64
C ILE A 41 3.05 0.58 -6.23
N GLU A 42 3.21 -0.71 -5.94
CA GLU A 42 4.48 -1.30 -5.52
C GLU A 42 5.59 -1.21 -6.57
N ALA A 43 5.21 -1.27 -7.85
CA ALA A 43 6.14 -1.11 -8.98
C ALA A 43 6.40 0.35 -9.35
N GLN A 44 5.82 1.32 -8.62
CA GLN A 44 5.92 2.77 -8.90
C GLN A 44 5.40 3.17 -10.30
N VAL A 45 4.58 2.33 -10.93
CA VAL A 45 4.00 2.57 -12.27
C VAL A 45 2.79 3.50 -12.20
N ARG A 46 2.14 3.58 -11.04
CA ARG A 46 0.99 4.46 -10.78
C ARG A 46 1.33 5.47 -9.69
N GLN A 47 0.85 6.70 -9.84
CA GLN A 47 0.87 7.72 -8.78
C GLN A 47 0.00 7.32 -7.58
N VAL A 48 0.36 7.80 -6.40
CA VAL A 48 -0.42 7.61 -5.17
C VAL A 48 -0.83 8.98 -4.66
N LEU A 49 -2.11 9.14 -4.34
CA LEU A 49 -2.64 10.36 -3.73
C LEU A 49 -2.37 10.36 -2.23
N ASP A 50 -2.29 11.55 -1.62
CA ASP A 50 -2.02 11.69 -0.18
C ASP A 50 -3.03 10.90 0.69
N ILE A 51 -4.30 10.91 0.30
CA ILE A 51 -5.33 10.13 1.00
C ILE A 51 -5.10 8.60 0.90
N GLU A 52 -4.56 8.13 -0.21
CA GLU A 52 -4.21 6.72 -0.39
C GLU A 52 -2.98 6.34 0.45
N VAL A 53 -2.06 7.28 0.71
CA VAL A 53 -0.94 7.09 1.66
C VAL A 53 -1.49 6.78 3.05
N SER A 54 -2.46 7.55 3.52
CA SER A 54 -3.12 7.31 4.81
C SER A 54 -3.78 5.94 4.88
N TYR A 55 -4.43 5.49 3.81
CA TYR A 55 -5.02 4.15 3.76
C TYR A 55 -3.97 3.04 3.76
N LEU A 56 -2.88 3.20 2.99
CA LEU A 56 -1.80 2.22 2.95
C LEU A 56 -1.10 2.10 4.31
N ALA A 57 -0.84 3.23 4.99
CA ALA A 57 -0.27 3.24 6.34
C ALA A 57 -1.19 2.52 7.34
N LYS A 58 -2.50 2.80 7.30
CA LYS A 58 -3.50 2.11 8.13
C LYS A 58 -3.58 0.61 7.83
N ALA A 59 -3.60 0.22 6.56
CA ALA A 59 -3.69 -1.19 6.16
C ALA A 59 -2.42 -1.98 6.53
N LEU A 60 -1.26 -1.31 6.51
CA LEU A 60 0.01 -1.84 6.96
C LEU A 60 0.22 -1.74 8.47
N ASP A 61 -0.65 -1.06 9.23
CA ASP A 61 -0.50 -0.84 10.67
C ASP A 61 0.87 -0.22 11.04
N ILE A 62 1.11 0.97 10.48
CA ILE A 62 2.32 1.81 10.64
C ILE A 62 1.93 3.28 10.64
N LYS A 63 2.87 4.17 10.99
CA LYS A 63 2.73 5.62 10.79
C LYS A 63 3.03 5.99 9.33
N GLU A 64 2.35 7.01 8.81
CA GLU A 64 2.57 7.49 7.43
C GLU A 64 4.03 7.85 7.15
N GLY A 65 4.74 8.40 8.13
CA GLY A 65 6.16 8.75 8.02
C GLY A 65 7.08 7.55 7.74
N GLU A 66 6.64 6.32 8.01
CA GLU A 66 7.42 5.10 7.73
C GLU A 66 7.35 4.68 6.25
N LEU A 67 6.48 5.32 5.45
CA LEU A 67 6.36 5.08 4.01
C LEU A 67 7.36 5.89 3.16
N PHE A 68 8.02 6.88 3.76
CA PHE A 68 8.99 7.78 3.12
C PHE A 68 10.42 7.43 3.54
#